data_AF-A0A7X2TCB1-F1
#
_entry.id   AF-A0A7X2TCB1-F1
#
_cell.length_a   1.000
_cell.length_b   1.000
_cell.length_c   1.000
_cell.angle_alpha   90.00
_cell.angle_beta   90.00
_cell.angle_gamma   90.00
#
_symmetry.space_group_name_H-M   'P 1'
#
loop_
_entity.id
_entity.type
_entity.pdbx_description
1 polymer ?
#
loop_
_entity_poly.entity_id
_entity_poly.type
_entity_poly.pdbx_seq_one_letter_code
_entity_poly.pdbx_strand_id
1 'polypeptide(L)' 'MKRYNKNKQLETVICNCCGKKMAVSHGILREGAMGVDHAWDYFSEKDGQVHHFDLCEECYDEIISGFKIPVDIEEQAEFL' A
#
# COMPACT_ATOMS: atom_id res chain seq x y z
N MET A 1 -3.38 0.39 6.15
CA MET A 1 -3.10 0.57 7.58
C MET A 1 -2.50 -0.69 8.19
N LYS A 2 -1.21 -0.68 8.51
CA LYS A 2 -0.50 -1.78 9.21
C LYS A 2 -0.75 -1.73 10.72
N ARG A 3 -0.96 -2.88 11.34
CA ARG A 3 -1.01 -3.03 12.80
C ARG A 3 0.03 -4.03 13.25
N TYR A 4 0.71 -3.71 14.34
CA TYR A 4 1.77 -4.52 14.92
C TYR A 4 1.36 -4.97 16.32
N ASN A 5 1.73 -6.20 16.66
CA ASN A 5 1.52 -6.73 18.01
C ASN A 5 2.54 -6.16 19.01
N LYS A 6 2.42 -6.54 20.29
CA LYS A 6 3.33 -6.10 21.37
C LYS A 6 4.80 -6.48 21.13
N ASN A 7 5.05 -7.50 20.31
CA ASN A 7 6.38 -7.97 19.94
C ASN A 7 6.92 -7.31 18.66
N LYS A 8 6.27 -6.23 18.18
CA LYS A 8 6.59 -5.53 16.93
C LYS A 8 6.47 -6.38 15.66
N GLN A 9 5.76 -7.51 15.72
CA GLN A 9 5.47 -8.30 14.52
C GLN A 9 4.20 -7.78 13.86
N LEU A 10 4.19 -7.76 12.53
CA LEU A 10 3.01 -7.39 11.74
C LEU A 10 1.87 -8.38 12.07
N GLU A 11 0.75 -7.87 12.51
CA GLU A 11 -0.41 -8.69 12.89
C GLU A 11 -1.47 -8.68 11.78
N THR A 12 -1.70 -7.51 11.19
CA THR A 12 -2.67 -7.35 10.12
C THR A 12 -2.36 -6.11 9.29
N VAL A 13 -2.75 -6.15 8.02
CA VAL A 13 -2.79 -4.97 7.16
C VAL A 13 -4.23 -4.80 6.70
N ILE A 14 -4.77 -3.59 6.84
CA ILE A 14 -6.14 -3.28 6.46
C ILE A 14 -6.11 -2.35 5.26
N CYS A 15 -6.83 -2.70 4.19
CA CYS A 15 -7.00 -1.85 3.02
C CYS A 15 -7.77 -0.58 3.41
N ASN A 16 -7.19 0.58 3.10
CA ASN A 16 -7.78 1.89 3.39
C ASN A 16 -8.95 2.25 2.47
N CYS A 17 -9.10 1.57 1.32
CA CYS A 17 -10.21 1.78 0.39
C CYS A 17 -11.44 0.92 0.78
N CYS A 18 -11.32 -0.42 0.73
CA CYS A 18 -12.44 -1.32 0.96
C CYS A 18 -12.55 -1.90 2.38
N GLY A 19 -11.55 -1.69 3.25
CA GLY A 19 -11.54 -2.25 4.61
C GLY A 19 -11.16 -3.73 4.72
N LYS A 20 -10.81 -4.40 3.60
CA LYS A 20 -10.35 -5.80 3.58
C LYS A 20 -9.16 -5.98 4.54
N LYS A 21 -9.25 -6.99 5.40
CA LYS A 21 -8.13 -7.46 6.22
C LYS A 21 -7.29 -8.41 5.38
N MET A 22 -6.05 -8.02 5.13
CA MET A 22 -5.13 -8.81 4.34
C MET A 22 -4.45 -9.89 5.17
N ALA A 23 -4.13 -11.01 4.51
CA ALA A 23 -3.55 -12.20 5.08
C ALA A 23 -2.11 -11.95 5.54
N VAL A 24 -1.90 -12.01 6.85
CA VAL A 24 -0.58 -11.91 7.47
C VAL A 24 -0.30 -13.22 8.22
N SER A 25 0.85 -13.83 7.94
CA SER A 25 1.31 -15.06 8.60
C SER A 25 2.75 -14.92 9.04
N HIS A 26 3.00 -15.14 10.33
CA HIS A 26 4.33 -14.99 10.96
C HIS A 26 4.94 -13.60 10.76
N GLY A 27 4.14 -12.53 10.79
CA GLY A 27 4.63 -11.17 10.56
C GLY A 27 4.87 -10.80 9.10
N ILE A 28 4.56 -11.70 8.16
CA ILE A 28 4.77 -11.51 6.73
C ILE A 28 3.42 -11.42 6.04
N LEU A 29 3.22 -10.38 5.22
CA LEU A 29 2.07 -10.25 4.34
C LEU A 29 2.13 -11.33 3.24
N ARG A 30 1.02 -12.02 3.00
CA ARG A 30 0.93 -13.20 2.11
C ARG A 30 0.06 -12.97 0.87
N GLU A 31 -0.20 -11.72 0.53
CA GLU A 31 -0.90 -11.33 -0.71
C GLU A 31 -0.37 -9.98 -1.22
N GLY A 32 -0.75 -9.61 -2.44
CA GLY A 32 -0.39 -8.35 -3.06
C GLY A 32 -1.00 -7.15 -2.32
N ALA A 33 -0.17 -6.16 -2.01
CA ALA A 33 -0.62 -4.90 -1.45
C ALA A 33 0.32 -3.76 -1.85
N MET A 34 -0.26 -2.58 -2.02
CA MET A 34 0.48 -1.34 -2.21
C MET A 34 0.45 -0.53 -0.91
N GLY A 35 1.63 -0.26 -0.35
CA GLY A 35 1.78 0.66 0.78
C GLY A 35 2.27 2.01 0.28
N VAL A 36 1.57 3.09 0.65
CA VAL A 36 1.99 4.46 0.36
C VAL A 36 2.42 5.13 1.66
N ASP A 37 3.64 5.65 1.63
CA ASP A 37 4.21 6.52 2.64
C ASP A 37 4.74 7.75 1.90
N HIS A 38 3.93 8.81 1.86
CA HIS A 38 4.22 9.97 1.04
C HIS A 38 4.15 11.25 1.87
N ALA A 39 5.30 11.93 1.96
CA ALA A 39 5.40 13.27 2.51
C ALA A 39 5.14 14.27 1.39
N TRP A 40 4.09 15.07 1.54
CA TRP A 40 3.79 16.17 0.65
C TRP A 40 4.73 17.34 0.94
N ASP A 41 5.31 17.89 -0.11
CA ASP A 41 6.26 18.99 0.00
C ASP A 41 5.59 20.37 -0.15
N TYR A 42 6.43 21.40 -0.05
CA TYR A 42 6.05 22.81 -0.09
C TYR A 42 5.23 23.21 -1.33
N PHE A 43 5.37 22.48 -2.44
CA PHE A 43 4.65 22.80 -3.68
C PHE A 43 3.28 22.13 -3.77
N SER A 44 2.82 21.47 -2.71
CA SER A 44 1.50 20.85 -2.62
C SER A 44 0.53 21.69 -1.77
N GLU A 45 -0.76 21.66 -2.12
CA GLU A 45 -1.84 22.12 -1.22
C GLU A 45 -1.92 21.31 0.08
N LYS A 46 -1.20 20.18 0.15
CA LYS A 46 -1.06 19.32 1.33
C LYS A 46 0.31 19.48 2.00
N ASP A 47 1.01 20.59 1.77
CA ASP A 47 2.31 20.87 2.40
C ASP A 47 2.31 20.57 3.91
N GLY A 48 3.40 19.94 4.35
CA GLY A 48 3.59 19.51 5.74
C GLY A 48 2.79 18.28 6.16
N GLN A 49 1.98 17.68 5.28
CA GLN A 49 1.26 16.44 5.58
C GLN A 49 2.04 15.22 5.13
N VAL A 50 1.98 14.16 5.94
CA VAL A 50 2.42 12.82 5.55
C VAL A 50 1.22 11.90 5.48
N HIS A 51 1.04 11.25 4.35
CA HIS A 51 -0.08 10.34 4.11
C HIS A 51 0.42 8.90 4.16
N HIS A 52 -0.22 8.11 5.02
CA HIS A 52 0.06 6.69 5.18
C HIS A 52 -1.20 5.87 4.92
N PHE A 53 -1.16 5.00 3.91
CA PHE A 53 -2.26 4.08 3.64
C PHE A 53 -1.76 2.80 2.96
N ASP A 54 -2.54 1.74 3.07
CA ASP A 54 -2.29 0.49 2.35
C ASP A 54 -3.52 0.15 1.51
N LEU A 55 -3.32 -0.38 0.31
CA LEU A 55 -4.36 -0.85 -0.59
C LEU A 55 -4.14 -2.34 -0.87
N CYS A 56 -5.21 -3.12 -0.90
CA CYS A 56 -5.14 -4.45 -1.51
C CYS A 56 -5.01 -4.31 -3.03
N GLU A 57 -4.52 -5.35 -3.67
CA GLU A 57 -4.32 -5.41 -5.12
C GLU A 57 -5.61 -5.04 -5.90
N GLU A 58 -6.77 -5.52 -5.45
CA GLU A 58 -8.04 -5.23 -6.13
C GLU A 58 -8.40 -3.72 -6.12
N CYS A 59 -8.16 -3.04 -4.99
CA CYS A 59 -8.42 -1.59 -4.91
C CYS A 59 -7.35 -0.78 -5.65
N TYR A 60 -6.12 -1.28 -5.73
CA TYR A 60 -5.10 -0.68 -6.57
C TYR A 60 -5.53 -0.73 -8.03
N ASP A 61 -5.98 -1.89 -8.52
CA ASP A 61 -6.47 -2.08 -9.89
C ASP A 61 -7.65 -1.14 -10.21
N GLU A 62 -8.61 -1.03 -9.30
CA GLU A 62 -9.73 -0.10 -9.43
C GLU A 62 -9.27 1.36 -9.55
N ILE A 63 -8.28 1.79 -8.74
CA ILE A 63 -7.76 3.16 -8.78
C ILE A 63 -7.05 3.44 -10.10
N ILE A 64 -6.13 2.55 -10.51
CA ILE A 64 -5.36 2.77 -11.74
C ILE A 64 -6.24 2.67 -13.00
N SER A 65 -7.37 1.95 -12.94
CA SER A 65 -8.36 1.90 -14.02
C SER A 65 -8.96 3.28 -14.34
N GLY A 66 -8.99 4.18 -13.34
CA GLY A 66 -9.43 5.56 -13.50
C GLY A 66 -8.37 6.51 -14.03
N PHE A 67 -7.12 6.06 -14.21
CA PHE A 67 -6.04 6.93 -14.66
C PHE A 67 -6.17 7.25 -16.15
N LYS A 68 -6.02 8.53 -16.48
CA LYS A 68 -6.01 8.98 -17.89
C LYS A 68 -4.75 8.52 -18.62
N ILE A 69 -3.65 8.40 -17.90
CA ILE A 69 -2.37 7.89 -18.39
C ILE A 69 -2.12 6.59 -17.61
N PRO A 70 -1.94 5.44 -18.28
CA PRO A 70 -1.74 4.17 -17.60
C PRO A 70 -0.46 4.20 -16.76
N VAL A 71 -0.38 3.29 -15.79
CA VAL A 71 0.87 3.07 -15.03
C VAL A 71 1.95 2.52 -15.95
N ASP A 72 3.19 2.99 -15.75
CA ASP A 72 4.36 2.40 -16.40
C ASP A 72 4.68 1.05 -15.74
N ILE A 73 4.95 0.03 -16.56
CA ILE A 73 5.23 -1.34 -16.11
C ILE A 73 6.66 -1.71 -16.53
N GLU A 74 7.48 -2.07 -15.56
CA GLU A 74 8.83 -2.60 -15.76
C GLU A 74 8.93 -4.00 -15.14
N GLU A 75 9.40 -4.99 -15.91
CA GLU A 75 9.65 -6.33 -15.39
C GLU A 75 11.00 -6.36 -14.65
N GLN A 76 10.99 -6.76 -13.38
CA GLN A 76 12.21 -7.01 -12.63
C GLN A 76 12.64 -8.47 -12.82
N ALA A 77 13.85 -8.69 -13.33
CA ALA A 77 14.43 -10.01 -13.42
C ALA A 77 14.73 -10.55 -12.01
N GLU A 78 14.07 -11.63 -11.61
CA GLU A 78 14.44 -12.36 -10.40
C GLU A 78 15.77 -13.10 -10.65
N PHE A 79 16.81 -12.75 -9.89
CA PHE A 79 18.02 -13.58 -9.83
C PHE A 79 17.69 -14.83 -9.00
N LEU A 80 17.47 -15.96 -9.69
CA LEU A 80 17.30 -17.30 -9.12
C LEU A 80 18.60 -17.83 -8.47
#